data_AF-A0AB33JWL0-F1
#
_entry.id   AF-A0AB33JWL0-F1
#
_cell.length_a   1.000
_cell.length_b   1.000
_cell.length_c   1.000
_cell.angle_alpha   90.00
_cell.angle_beta   90.00
_cell.angle_gamma   90.00
#
_symmetry.space_group_name_H-M   'P 1'
#
loop_
_entity.id
_entity.type
_entity.pdbx_description
1 polymer ?
#
loop_
_entity_poly.entity_id
_entity_poly.type
_entity_poly.pdbx_seq_one_letter_code
_entity_poly.pdbx_strand_id
1 'polypeptide(L)'
;MAQPPVDRDSGDHPFSEIGDPVLAVADKRLGLLAVAGAHEYDEAKTIGVFDVTDRARRRWLLRSDYPVHTMAFHPTLPLLAVGSGEYDGGYFFEGELLLVHLETGTVLSLIEHDFGRQVLGLEWPHDRDLRVLMAPPDDWKDQKAHVEGHVAVVSRANWISVGAKSLTGRDLAGPRVPAARPDGRDAARQTVARVMSSQERRHHAKR
;
A
#
# COMPACT_ATOMS: atom_id res chain seq x y z
N MET A 1 22.26 -13.03 -39.28
CA MET A 1 21.04 -12.70 -38.49
C MET A 1 21.51 -11.85 -37.33
N ALA A 2 21.17 -10.56 -37.35
CA ALA A 2 21.62 -9.61 -36.33
C ALA A 2 20.80 -9.84 -35.04
N GLN A 3 21.48 -10.02 -33.92
CA GLN A 3 20.84 -10.01 -32.60
C GLN A 3 20.23 -8.62 -32.38
N PRO A 4 19.01 -8.51 -31.84
CA PRO A 4 18.45 -7.22 -31.45
C PRO A 4 19.35 -6.60 -30.37
N PRO A 5 19.53 -5.27 -30.37
CA PRO A 5 20.32 -4.60 -29.34
C PRO A 5 19.65 -4.85 -27.99
N VAL A 6 20.40 -5.45 -27.07
CA VAL A 6 20.06 -5.46 -25.66
C VAL A 6 20.00 -4.00 -25.24
N ASP A 7 18.79 -3.54 -24.92
CA ASP A 7 18.54 -2.22 -24.38
C ASP A 7 19.19 -2.15 -22.99
N ARG A 8 20.50 -1.92 -22.98
CA ARG A 8 21.28 -1.61 -21.78
C ARG A 8 21.07 -0.13 -21.47
N ASP A 9 19.84 0.18 -21.11
CA ASP A 9 19.51 1.37 -20.33
C ASP A 9 18.93 0.93 -18.98
N SER A 10 19.57 -0.07 -18.35
CA SER A 10 19.53 -0.23 -16.89
C SER A 10 20.39 0.87 -16.26
N GLY A 11 20.05 2.12 -16.55
CA GLY A 11 20.33 3.19 -15.61
C GLY A 11 19.72 2.79 -14.28
N ASP A 12 20.44 3.07 -13.20
CA ASP A 12 20.12 2.77 -11.80
C ASP A 12 18.75 3.35 -11.41
N HIS A 13 17.67 2.75 -11.93
CA HIS A 13 16.32 3.24 -11.77
C HIS A 13 15.94 2.91 -10.33
N PRO A 14 15.63 3.91 -9.50
CA PRO A 14 15.51 3.71 -8.06
C PRO A 14 14.38 2.73 -7.68
N PHE A 15 13.51 2.40 -8.62
CA PHE A 15 12.39 1.49 -8.48
C PHE A 15 12.66 0.07 -9.03
N SER A 16 13.88 -0.24 -9.49
CA SER A 16 14.19 -1.57 -10.05
C SER A 16 13.92 -2.71 -9.06
N GLU A 17 14.19 -2.47 -7.77
CA GLU A 17 14.03 -3.46 -6.70
C GLU A 17 12.57 -3.75 -6.31
N ILE A 18 11.61 -2.90 -6.70
CA ILE A 18 10.18 -3.17 -6.44
C ILE A 18 9.50 -3.92 -7.59
N GLY A 19 10.14 -4.03 -8.76
CA GLY A 19 9.52 -4.56 -9.97
C GLY A 19 8.52 -3.61 -10.61
N ASP A 20 7.48 -4.16 -11.24
CA ASP A 20 6.43 -3.41 -11.92
C ASP A 20 5.49 -2.73 -10.92
N PRO A 21 5.31 -1.40 -10.96
CA PRO A 21 4.38 -0.71 -10.06
C PRO A 21 2.94 -1.18 -10.23
N VAL A 22 2.34 -1.63 -9.13
CA VAL A 22 0.92 -2.04 -9.04
C VAL A 22 0.10 -1.01 -8.29
N LEU A 23 0.70 -0.37 -7.28
CA LEU A 23 0.08 0.70 -6.51
C LEU A 23 1.12 1.77 -6.19
N ALA A 24 0.76 3.05 -6.33
CA ALA A 24 1.64 4.14 -5.94
C ALA A 24 0.85 5.28 -5.28
N VAL A 25 1.34 5.76 -4.14
CA VAL A 25 0.78 6.91 -3.42
C VAL A 25 1.89 7.88 -3.06
N ALA A 26 1.62 9.18 -3.17
CA ALA A 26 2.60 10.23 -2.92
C ALA A 26 2.16 11.12 -1.75
N ASP A 27 3.07 11.39 -0.82
CA ASP A 27 2.93 12.45 0.17
C ASP A 27 3.77 13.66 -0.24
N LYS A 28 3.09 14.70 -0.74
CA LYS A 28 3.74 15.95 -1.16
C LYS A 28 4.37 16.72 -0.01
N ARG A 29 3.82 16.60 1.20
CA ARG A 29 4.29 17.32 2.40
C ARG A 29 5.63 16.76 2.85
N LEU A 30 5.74 15.43 2.90
CA LEU A 30 6.99 14.74 3.25
C LEU A 30 7.93 14.58 2.04
N GLY A 31 7.44 14.83 0.82
CA GLY A 31 8.19 14.55 -0.39
C GLY A 31 8.50 13.06 -0.54
N LEU A 32 7.54 12.21 -0.15
CA LEU A 32 7.69 10.76 -0.20
C LEU A 32 6.77 10.15 -1.27
N LEU A 33 7.22 9.03 -1.83
CA LEU A 33 6.47 8.18 -2.74
C LEU A 33 6.54 6.75 -2.20
N ALA A 34 5.39 6.16 -1.88
CA ALA A 34 5.29 4.75 -1.57
C ALA A 34 4.78 4.01 -2.81
N VAL A 35 5.42 2.90 -3.16
CA VAL A 35 5.07 2.09 -4.32
C VAL A 35 5.07 0.62 -3.92
N ALA A 36 3.95 -0.07 -4.17
CA ALA A 36 3.91 -1.51 -4.15
C ALA A 36 4.15 -2.02 -5.57
N GLY A 37 5.06 -2.99 -5.72
CA GLY A 37 5.41 -3.54 -7.01
C GLY A 37 5.38 -5.06 -7.01
N ALA A 38 5.19 -5.59 -8.21
CA ALA A 38 5.12 -7.01 -8.52
C ALA A 38 6.30 -7.40 -9.41
N HIS A 39 6.90 -8.55 -9.16
CA HIS A 39 7.87 -9.14 -10.09
C HIS A 39 7.15 -10.06 -11.09
N GLU A 40 7.81 -10.43 -12.18
CA GLU A 40 7.21 -11.18 -13.31
C GLU A 40 6.47 -12.47 -12.90
N TYR A 41 6.78 -13.02 -11.72
CA TYR A 41 6.15 -14.22 -11.14
C TYR A 41 5.68 -14.03 -9.69
N ASP A 42 5.70 -12.79 -9.16
CA ASP A 42 5.32 -12.50 -7.78
C ASP A 42 4.17 -11.49 -7.76
N GLU A 43 3.33 -11.59 -6.74
CA GLU A 43 2.26 -10.64 -6.52
C GLU A 43 2.83 -9.34 -5.94
N ALA A 44 1.99 -8.32 -5.75
CA ALA A 44 2.42 -7.01 -5.28
C ALA A 44 2.80 -6.99 -3.78
N LYS A 45 3.76 -7.81 -3.35
CA LYS A 45 4.15 -8.03 -1.95
C LYS A 45 5.31 -7.12 -1.51
N THR A 46 6.04 -6.52 -2.46
CA THR A 46 7.18 -5.63 -2.19
C THR A 46 6.72 -4.18 -2.14
N ILE A 47 7.08 -3.46 -1.07
CA ILE A 47 6.74 -2.05 -0.86
C ILE A 47 8.03 -1.24 -0.77
N GLY A 48 8.25 -0.33 -1.72
CA GLY A 48 9.32 0.66 -1.65
C GLY A 48 8.80 2.02 -1.18
N VAL A 49 9.51 2.65 -0.25
CA VAL A 49 9.29 4.05 0.13
C VAL A 49 10.48 4.87 -0.32
N PHE A 50 10.24 5.93 -1.07
CA PHE A 50 11.24 6.75 -1.73
C PHE A 50 11.10 8.21 -1.30
N ASP A 51 12.22 8.85 -0.97
CA ASP A 51 12.34 10.31 -0.96
C ASP A 51 12.40 10.80 -2.40
N VAL A 52 11.52 11.72 -2.75
CA VAL A 52 11.37 12.29 -4.09
C VAL A 52 11.44 13.82 -4.07
N THR A 53 12.13 14.40 -3.08
CA THR A 53 12.29 15.86 -2.97
C THR A 53 13.23 16.45 -4.03
N ASP A 54 14.33 15.74 -4.33
CA ASP A 54 15.33 16.11 -5.34
C ASP A 54 15.56 14.95 -6.33
N ARG A 55 16.40 13.98 -5.97
CA ARG A 55 16.52 12.70 -6.67
C ARG A 55 15.75 11.63 -5.94
N ALA A 56 15.06 10.77 -6.70
CA ALA A 56 14.40 9.61 -6.14
C ALA A 56 15.43 8.72 -5.41
N ARG A 57 15.32 8.64 -4.09
CA ARG A 57 16.19 7.83 -3.23
C ARG A 57 15.35 6.93 -2.36
N ARG A 58 15.62 5.63 -2.43
CA ARG A 58 14.98 4.67 -1.53
C ARG A 58 15.30 4.99 -0.07
N ARG A 59 14.24 5.05 0.73
CA ARG A 59 14.28 5.14 2.19
C ARG A 59 14.10 3.76 2.80
N TRP A 60 13.08 3.02 2.36
CA TRP A 60 12.73 1.71 2.90
C TRP A 60 12.34 0.74 1.77
N LEU A 61 12.66 -0.53 1.98
CA LEU A 61 12.14 -1.66 1.20
C LEU A 61 11.53 -2.64 2.19
N LEU A 62 10.23 -2.87 2.08
CA LEU A 62 9.43 -3.66 3.01
C LEU A 62 8.77 -4.79 2.23
N ARG A 63 8.38 -5.85 2.96
CA ARG A 63 7.65 -6.97 2.41
C ARG A 63 6.39 -7.19 3.23
N SER A 64 5.26 -7.40 2.56
CA SER A 64 4.03 -7.93 3.16
C SER A 64 3.95 -9.42 2.85
N ASP A 65 3.25 -10.17 3.70
CA ASP A 65 3.01 -11.59 3.45
C ASP A 65 1.99 -11.80 2.31
N TYR A 66 1.18 -10.78 2.04
CA TYR A 66 0.10 -10.79 1.06
C TYR A 66 0.23 -9.67 0.02
N PRO A 67 -0.47 -9.78 -1.13
CA PRO A 67 -0.52 -8.72 -2.12
C PRO A 67 -1.09 -7.43 -1.54
N VAL A 68 -0.40 -6.32 -1.79
CA VAL A 68 -0.82 -4.99 -1.34
C VAL A 68 -1.91 -4.45 -2.27
N HIS A 69 -3.05 -4.09 -1.70
CA HIS A 69 -4.18 -3.51 -2.42
C HIS A 69 -4.29 -2.00 -2.21
N THR A 70 -3.80 -1.50 -1.09
CA THR A 70 -4.03 -0.10 -0.71
C THR A 70 -2.93 0.43 0.21
N MET A 71 -2.69 1.74 0.13
CA MET A 71 -1.70 2.45 0.92
C MET A 71 -2.19 3.87 1.19
N ALA A 72 -1.96 4.39 2.40
CA ALA A 72 -2.37 5.74 2.76
C ALA A 72 -1.38 6.39 3.74
N PHE A 73 -0.74 7.48 3.31
CA PHE A 73 0.06 8.31 4.20
C PHE A 73 -0.84 9.02 5.21
N HIS A 74 -0.42 9.02 6.47
CA HIS A 74 -1.11 9.76 7.50
C HIS A 74 -1.02 11.28 7.21
N PRO A 75 -2.10 12.05 7.39
CA PRO A 75 -2.15 13.45 6.93
C PRO A 75 -1.11 14.35 7.61
N THR A 76 -0.81 14.10 8.89
CA THR A 76 0.09 14.95 9.70
C THR A 76 1.34 14.24 10.24
N LEU A 77 1.32 12.92 10.43
CA LEU A 77 2.36 12.14 11.09
C LEU A 77 3.22 11.42 10.04
N PRO A 78 4.48 11.05 10.36
CA PRO A 78 5.35 10.30 9.45
C PRO A 78 4.98 8.80 9.47
N LEU A 79 3.74 8.48 9.12
CA LEU A 79 3.20 7.12 9.11
C LEU A 79 2.62 6.78 7.74
N LEU A 80 2.73 5.51 7.36
CA LEU A 80 2.09 4.94 6.19
C LEU A 80 1.27 3.72 6.61
N ALA A 81 -0.03 3.75 6.36
CA ALA A 81 -0.88 2.56 6.49
C ALA A 81 -0.83 1.77 5.18
N VAL A 82 -0.72 0.45 5.27
CA VAL A 82 -0.70 -0.48 4.12
C VAL A 82 -1.72 -1.58 4.37
N GLY A 83 -2.58 -1.81 3.40
CA GLY A 83 -3.57 -2.89 3.41
C GLY A 83 -3.23 -3.93 2.36
N SER A 84 -3.16 -5.18 2.79
CA SER A 84 -2.87 -6.33 1.94
C SER A 84 -3.84 -7.48 2.21
N GLY A 85 -3.82 -8.49 1.35
CA GLY A 85 -4.54 -9.73 1.56
C GLY A 85 -4.90 -10.48 0.29
N GLU A 86 -5.38 -11.70 0.43
CA GLU A 86 -5.86 -12.50 -0.68
C GLU A 86 -6.97 -13.45 -0.23
N TYR A 87 -7.67 -14.04 -1.20
CA TYR A 87 -8.58 -15.14 -0.93
C TYR A 87 -7.78 -16.43 -1.02
N ASP A 88 -7.88 -17.29 -0.01
CA ASP A 88 -7.12 -18.54 0.10
C ASP A 88 -7.47 -19.58 -1.00
N GLY A 89 -8.49 -19.30 -1.81
CA GLY A 89 -8.99 -20.18 -2.86
C GLY A 89 -10.04 -21.18 -2.39
N GLY A 90 -10.46 -21.12 -1.13
CA GLY A 90 -11.40 -22.07 -0.54
C GLY A 90 -12.49 -21.45 0.33
N TYR A 91 -12.14 -20.59 1.29
CA TYR A 91 -13.09 -20.09 2.27
C TYR A 91 -12.75 -18.70 2.81
N PHE A 92 -11.48 -18.44 3.18
CA PHE A 92 -11.11 -17.24 3.93
C PHE A 92 -10.53 -16.12 3.07
N PHE A 93 -10.81 -14.89 3.48
CA PHE A 93 -10.11 -13.70 2.98
C PHE A 93 -9.08 -13.25 4.02
N GLU A 94 -7.84 -13.67 3.81
CA GLU A 94 -6.71 -13.39 4.71
C GLU A 94 -6.02 -12.08 4.34
N GLY A 95 -5.27 -11.49 5.27
CA GLY A 95 -4.49 -10.30 4.97
C GLY A 95 -4.07 -9.48 6.16
N GLU A 96 -3.41 -8.36 5.89
CA GLU A 96 -2.80 -7.53 6.92
C GLU A 96 -3.23 -6.07 6.82
N LEU A 97 -3.32 -5.42 7.98
CA LEU A 97 -3.25 -3.98 8.09
C LEU A 97 -1.93 -3.63 8.76
N LEU A 98 -0.98 -3.13 7.97
CA LEU A 98 0.34 -2.73 8.45
C LEU A 98 0.38 -1.22 8.70
N LEU A 99 1.03 -0.83 9.79
CA LEU A 99 1.40 0.55 10.06
C LEU A 99 2.93 0.68 10.02
N VAL A 100 3.42 1.50 9.10
CA VAL A 100 4.85 1.73 8.88
C VAL A 100 5.24 3.07 9.49
N HIS A 101 6.21 3.05 10.41
CA HIS A 101 6.86 4.23 10.95
C HIS A 101 7.94 4.70 10.00
N LEU A 102 7.72 5.82 9.30
CA LEU A 102 8.59 6.26 8.20
C LEU A 102 9.95 6.80 8.66
N GLU A 103 10.08 7.17 9.92
CA GLU A 103 11.34 7.62 10.51
C GLU A 103 12.27 6.45 10.84
N THR A 104 11.72 5.32 11.28
CA THR A 104 12.48 4.16 11.78
C THR A 104 12.46 2.96 10.85
N GLY A 105 11.51 2.91 9.91
CA GLY A 105 11.26 1.75 9.06
C GLY A 105 10.52 0.61 9.80
N THR A 106 10.10 0.82 11.05
CA THR A 106 9.39 -0.19 11.84
C THR A 106 8.01 -0.45 11.25
N VAL A 107 7.65 -1.74 11.14
CA VAL A 107 6.35 -2.18 10.64
C VAL A 107 5.59 -2.89 11.77
N LEU A 108 4.32 -2.52 11.96
CA LEU A 108 3.42 -3.15 12.92
C LEU A 108 2.21 -3.72 12.21
N SER A 109 1.93 -5.01 12.41
CA SER A 109 0.65 -5.63 12.03
C SER A 109 -0.40 -5.27 13.07
N LEU A 110 -1.48 -4.61 12.67
CA LEU A 110 -2.48 -4.04 13.57
C LEU A 110 -3.64 -5.00 13.90
N ILE A 111 -3.99 -5.91 13.00
CA ILE A 111 -5.11 -6.84 13.20
C ILE A 111 -4.70 -7.92 14.19
N GLU A 112 -5.45 -8.07 15.28
CA GLU A 112 -5.19 -9.02 16.36
C GLU A 112 -5.10 -10.48 15.89
N HIS A 113 -6.01 -10.87 14.99
CA HIS A 113 -6.13 -12.24 14.52
C HIS A 113 -4.93 -12.67 13.65
N ASP A 114 -4.49 -13.92 13.80
CA ASP A 114 -3.29 -14.45 13.13
C ASP A 114 -3.44 -14.50 11.60
N PHE A 115 -4.60 -14.96 11.11
CA PHE A 115 -4.94 -14.95 9.68
C PHE A 115 -5.34 -13.55 9.16
N GLY A 116 -5.49 -12.59 10.07
CA GLY A 116 -5.90 -11.23 9.79
C GLY A 116 -7.20 -11.15 8.99
N ARG A 117 -7.23 -10.27 8.00
CA ARG A 117 -8.37 -10.05 7.09
C ARG A 117 -7.94 -9.24 5.88
N GLN A 118 -8.37 -9.62 4.68
CA GLN A 118 -8.03 -8.87 3.47
C GLN A 118 -8.49 -7.40 3.56
N VAL A 119 -7.54 -6.48 3.44
CA VAL A 119 -7.79 -5.03 3.42
C VAL A 119 -7.80 -4.53 1.98
N LEU A 120 -8.94 -3.97 1.56
CA LEU A 120 -9.21 -3.54 0.18
C LEU A 120 -9.05 -2.03 -0.01
N GLY A 121 -9.22 -1.24 1.05
CA GLY A 121 -9.15 0.23 0.97
C GLY A 121 -8.77 0.88 2.29
N LEU A 122 -7.96 1.93 2.21
CA LEU A 122 -7.53 2.75 3.34
C LEU A 122 -7.71 4.23 3.01
N GLU A 123 -8.21 4.96 3.99
CA GLU A 123 -8.34 6.41 3.92
C GLU A 123 -8.19 7.01 5.31
N TRP A 124 -7.59 8.19 5.40
CA TRP A 124 -7.56 9.00 6.61
C TRP A 124 -8.57 10.15 6.48
N PRO A 125 -9.84 9.98 6.89
CA PRO A 125 -10.80 11.10 6.95
C PRO A 125 -10.28 12.26 7.80
N HIS A 126 -9.58 11.95 8.90
CA HIS A 126 -8.95 12.91 9.79
C HIS A 126 -7.63 12.33 10.33
N ASP A 127 -6.86 13.16 11.04
CA ASP A 127 -5.58 12.78 11.65
C ASP A 127 -5.68 11.77 12.81
N ARG A 128 -6.89 11.40 13.21
CA ARG A 128 -7.14 10.40 14.26
C ARG A 128 -7.95 9.22 13.79
N ASP A 129 -8.56 9.32 12.61
CA ASP A 129 -9.52 8.35 12.12
C ASP A 129 -8.96 7.66 10.88
N LEU A 130 -8.80 6.34 10.97
CA LEU A 130 -8.49 5.49 9.83
C LEU A 130 -9.75 4.78 9.39
N ARG A 131 -10.22 5.07 8.17
CA ARG A 131 -11.26 4.31 7.51
C ARG A 131 -10.62 3.11 6.80
N VAL A 132 -11.13 1.93 7.10
CA VAL A 132 -10.65 0.65 6.56
C VAL A 132 -11.82 -0.05 5.86
N LEU A 133 -11.63 -0.40 4.59
CA LEU A 133 -12.52 -1.30 3.85
C LEU A 133 -11.88 -2.69 3.81
N MET A 134 -12.59 -3.70 4.32
CA MET A 134 -12.12 -5.09 4.35
C MET A 134 -13.06 -6.02 3.59
N ALA A 135 -12.55 -7.11 3.02
CA ALA A 135 -13.39 -8.20 2.54
C ALA A 135 -14.17 -8.83 3.71
N PRO A 136 -15.29 -9.53 3.52
CA PRO A 136 -15.87 -10.38 4.57
C PRO A 136 -14.85 -11.39 5.12
N PRO A 137 -15.03 -11.94 6.34
CA PRO A 137 -14.09 -12.91 6.89
C PRO A 137 -14.00 -14.18 6.03
N ASP A 138 -15.12 -14.60 5.45
CA ASP A 138 -15.26 -15.75 4.58
C ASP A 138 -16.35 -15.57 3.52
N ASP A 139 -16.45 -16.53 2.60
CA ASP A 139 -17.48 -16.60 1.56
C ASP A 139 -18.59 -17.63 1.84
N TRP A 140 -18.65 -18.18 3.05
CA TRP A 140 -19.51 -19.33 3.34
C TRP A 140 -20.98 -18.98 3.25
N LYS A 141 -21.63 -19.58 2.26
CA LYS A 141 -23.03 -19.27 1.91
C LYS A 141 -23.23 -17.77 1.64
N ASP A 142 -22.16 -17.06 1.31
CA ASP A 142 -22.12 -15.63 1.05
C ASP A 142 -21.58 -15.35 -0.35
N GLN A 143 -22.45 -15.53 -1.34
CA GLN A 143 -22.13 -15.28 -2.75
C GLN A 143 -21.68 -13.84 -3.03
N LYS A 144 -21.96 -12.91 -2.11
CA LYS A 144 -21.61 -11.50 -2.26
C LYS A 144 -20.23 -11.16 -1.68
N ALA A 145 -19.53 -12.12 -1.05
CA ALA A 145 -18.26 -11.83 -0.39
C ALA A 145 -17.16 -11.34 -1.35
N HIS A 146 -17.21 -11.79 -2.60
CA HIS A 146 -16.29 -11.36 -3.65
C HIS A 146 -16.62 -10.00 -4.28
N VAL A 147 -17.72 -9.34 -3.91
CA VAL A 147 -18.14 -8.05 -4.50
C VAL A 147 -18.54 -7.00 -3.47
N GLU A 148 -18.64 -7.38 -2.20
CA GLU A 148 -18.93 -6.50 -1.07
C GLU A 148 -17.79 -6.57 -0.04
N GLY A 149 -17.76 -5.62 0.89
CA GLY A 149 -16.82 -5.53 1.99
C GLY A 149 -17.41 -4.75 3.16
N HIS A 150 -16.69 -4.67 4.27
CA HIS A 150 -17.10 -3.95 5.47
C HIS A 150 -16.25 -2.70 5.67
N VAL A 151 -16.91 -1.58 5.92
CA VAL A 151 -16.22 -0.31 6.23
C VAL A 151 -16.24 -0.06 7.72
N ALA A 152 -15.07 -0.02 8.34
CA ALA A 152 -14.88 0.38 9.72
C ALA A 152 -14.12 1.72 9.78
N VAL A 153 -14.37 2.51 10.83
CA VAL A 153 -13.58 3.70 11.14
C VAL A 153 -12.97 3.49 12.51
N VAL A 154 -11.65 3.40 12.54
CA VAL A 154 -10.87 3.19 13.75
C VAL A 154 -10.31 4.53 14.20
N SER A 155 -10.68 4.95 15.40
CA SER A 155 -10.15 6.19 15.99
C SER A 155 -9.04 5.86 17.00
N ARG A 156 -7.92 6.58 16.93
CA ARG A 156 -6.85 6.53 17.94
C ARG A 156 -6.43 7.95 18.30
N ALA A 157 -6.21 8.19 19.59
CA ALA A 157 -5.75 9.49 20.07
C ALA A 157 -4.33 9.82 19.58
N ASN A 158 -3.49 8.79 19.43
CA ASN A 158 -2.15 8.90 18.91
C ASN A 158 -1.78 7.63 18.12
N TRP A 159 -1.64 7.76 16.81
CA TRP A 159 -1.26 6.64 15.93
C TRP A 159 0.20 6.22 16.08
N ILE A 160 1.08 7.07 16.62
CA ILE A 160 2.50 6.71 16.86
C ILE A 160 2.64 5.68 17.99
N SER A 161 1.76 5.71 18.98
CA SER A 161 1.84 4.82 20.16
C SER A 161 0.97 3.57 20.04
N VAL A 162 0.41 3.29 18.87
CA VAL A 162 -0.43 2.11 18.66
C VAL A 162 0.43 0.85 18.73
N GLY A 163 -0.02 -0.14 19.52
CA GLY A 163 0.64 -1.43 19.61
C GLY A 163 0.31 -2.33 18.43
N ALA A 164 1.19 -3.29 18.16
CA ALA A 164 0.87 -4.41 17.27
C ALA A 164 -0.37 -5.17 17.81
N LYS A 165 -1.12 -5.77 16.89
CA LYS A 165 -2.26 -6.65 17.20
C LYS A 165 -3.33 -5.98 18.08
N SER A 166 -3.49 -4.66 17.96
CA SER A 166 -4.37 -3.86 18.82
C SER A 166 -5.76 -3.59 18.25
N LEU A 167 -6.05 -4.05 17.03
CA LEU A 167 -7.37 -3.93 16.40
C LEU A 167 -8.09 -5.28 16.47
N THR A 168 -9.17 -5.30 17.22
CA THR A 168 -10.02 -6.47 17.39
C THR A 168 -11.04 -6.57 16.26
N GLY A 169 -11.70 -7.72 16.12
CA GLY A 169 -12.83 -7.86 15.20
C GLY A 169 -13.98 -6.86 15.46
N ARG A 170 -14.09 -6.32 16.69
CA ARG A 170 -15.08 -5.30 17.05
C ARG A 170 -14.71 -3.92 16.51
N ASP A 171 -13.42 -3.55 16.57
CA ASP A 171 -12.92 -2.30 15.98
C ASP A 171 -13.13 -2.28 14.45
N LEU A 172 -13.06 -3.47 13.85
CA LEU A 172 -13.13 -3.72 12.42
C LEU A 172 -14.54 -4.16 11.96
N ALA A 173 -15.52 -4.10 12.87
CA ALA A 173 -16.91 -4.32 12.55
C ALA A 173 -17.49 -3.06 11.91
N GLY A 174 -18.24 -3.23 10.83
CA GLY A 174 -18.79 -2.11 10.08
C GLY A 174 -19.89 -2.53 9.12
N PRO A 175 -20.69 -1.58 8.60
CA PRO A 175 -21.70 -1.89 7.60
C PRO A 175 -21.07 -2.48 6.34
N ARG A 176 -21.85 -3.34 5.69
CA ARG A 176 -21.47 -3.94 4.41
C ARG A 176 -21.77 -2.99 3.26
N VAL A 177 -20.84 -2.87 2.32
CA VAL A 177 -20.91 -1.99 1.15
C VAL A 177 -20.35 -2.70 -0.08
N PRO A 178 -20.71 -2.27 -1.30
CA PRO A 178 -20.01 -2.70 -2.51
C PRO A 178 -18.51 -2.39 -2.42
N ALA A 179 -17.67 -3.35 -2.81
CA ALA A 179 -16.21 -3.25 -2.73
C ALA A 179 -15.59 -3.68 -4.07
N ALA A 180 -15.38 -2.68 -4.94
CA ALA A 180 -14.67 -2.90 -6.19
C ALA A 180 -13.19 -3.26 -5.91
N ARG A 181 -12.66 -4.19 -6.69
CA ARG A 181 -11.25 -4.64 -6.64
C ARG A 181 -10.56 -4.34 -7.99
N PRO A 182 -10.34 -3.07 -8.34
CA PRO A 182 -9.76 -2.71 -9.64
C PRO A 182 -8.27 -3.04 -9.70
N ASP A 183 -7.76 -3.31 -10.89
CA ASP A 183 -6.32 -3.35 -11.14
C ASP A 183 -5.76 -1.92 -11.09
N GLY A 184 -4.83 -1.67 -10.15
CA GLY A 184 -4.22 -0.36 -9.92
C GLY A 184 -3.02 -0.03 -10.82
N ARG A 185 -2.52 -0.98 -11.63
CA ARG A 185 -1.25 -0.86 -12.36
C ARG A 185 -1.14 0.40 -13.22
N ASP A 186 -2.17 0.71 -14.00
CA ASP A 186 -2.15 1.89 -14.87
C ASP A 186 -2.08 3.20 -14.06
N ALA A 187 -2.88 3.30 -12.99
CA ALA A 187 -2.88 4.46 -12.10
C ALA A 187 -1.54 4.60 -11.36
N ALA A 188 -0.93 3.49 -10.96
CA ALA A 188 0.37 3.45 -10.32
C ALA A 188 1.47 3.96 -11.26
N ARG A 189 1.53 3.44 -12.49
CA ARG A 189 2.48 3.89 -13.53
C ARG A 189 2.35 5.38 -13.82
N GLN A 190 1.11 5.88 -13.96
CA GLN A 190 0.86 7.32 -14.15
C GLN A 190 1.34 8.17 -12.96
N THR A 191 1.12 7.69 -11.74
CA THR A 191 1.55 8.40 -10.53
C THR A 191 3.07 8.48 -10.43
N VAL A 192 3.78 7.36 -10.64
CA VAL A 192 5.25 7.32 -10.68
C VAL A 192 5.78 8.27 -11.75
N ALA A 193 5.28 8.18 -12.98
CA ALA A 193 5.70 9.05 -14.09
C ALA A 193 5.47 10.55 -13.79
N ARG A 194 4.36 10.92 -13.15
CA ARG A 194 4.07 12.31 -12.75
C ARG A 194 5.05 12.84 -11.72
N VAL A 195 5.43 12.01 -10.74
CA VAL A 195 6.38 12.41 -9.70
C VAL A 195 7.77 12.58 -10.32
N MET A 196 8.23 11.64 -11.14
CA MET A 196 9.54 11.71 -11.78
C MET A 196 9.68 12.94 -12.70
N SER A 197 8.70 13.17 -13.58
CA SER A 197 8.71 14.34 -14.47
C SER A 197 8.69 15.69 -13.73
N SER A 198 8.07 15.75 -12.55
CA SER A 198 8.08 16.95 -11.70
C SER A 198 9.47 17.23 -11.10
N GLN A 199 10.24 16.18 -10.80
CA GLN A 199 11.61 16.32 -10.29
C GLN A 199 12.57 16.84 -11.37
N GLU A 200 12.50 16.29 -12.58
CA GLU A 200 13.35 16.70 -13.70
C GLU A 200 13.23 18.20 -13.99
N ARG A 201 12.00 18.73 -13.95
CA ARG A 201 11.73 20.18 -14.11
C ARG A 201 12.36 21.02 -13.01
N ARG A 202 12.30 20.57 -11.75
CA ARG A 202 12.91 21.28 -10.61
C ARG A 202 14.43 21.30 -10.70
N HIS A 203 15.03 20.21 -11.18
CA HIS A 203 16.48 20.15 -11.37
C HIS A 203 16.95 21.07 -12.50
N HIS A 204 16.20 21.15 -13.61
CA HIS A 204 16.52 22.08 -14.70
C HIS A 204 16.39 23.56 -14.31
N ALA A 205 15.45 23.90 -13.43
CA ALA A 205 15.26 25.28 -12.97
C ALA A 205 16.32 25.75 -11.94
N LYS A 206 17.11 24.84 -11.38
CA LYS A 206 18.16 25.14 -10.37
C LYS A 206 19.59 25.17 -10.94
N ARG A 207 19.77 24.90 -12.24
CA ARG A 207 21.06 25.00 -12.94
C ARG A 207 21.17 26.32 -13.67
#